data_AF-A0A7C2LJ82-F1
#
_entry.id   AF-A0A7C2LJ82-F1
#
_cell.length_a   1.000
_cell.length_b   1.000
_cell.length_c   1.000
_cell.angle_alpha   90.00
_cell.angle_beta   90.00
_cell.angle_gamma   90.00
#
_symmetry.space_group_name_H-M   'P 1'
#
loop_
_entity.id
_entity.type
_entity.pdbx_description
1 polymer ?
#
loop_
_entity_poly.entity_id
_entity_poly.type
_entity_poly.pdbx_seq_one_letter_code
_entity_poly.pdbx_strand_id
1 'polypeptide(L)' 'MTRIGVLSDTHITSPKESLPPQLLEEFASVDLILHAGDWVDQCVLEQLRPLARVIGVRGNMDNPGVKSIMPELQELE' A
#
# COMPACT_ATOMS: atom_id res chain seq x y z
N MET A 1 -20.66 2.60 8.46
CA MET A 1 -19.71 3.73 8.47
C MET A 1 -18.48 3.25 7.75
N THR A 2 -18.04 3.93 6.71
CA THR A 2 -16.86 3.52 5.95
C THR A 2 -15.59 3.78 6.76
N ARG A 3 -14.71 2.79 6.86
CA ARG A 3 -13.38 2.91 7.47
C ARG A 3 -12.32 2.86 6.38
N ILE A 4 -11.41 3.81 6.43
CA ILE A 4 -10.29 3.92 5.48
C ILE A 4 -8.99 3.80 6.26
N GLY A 5 -8.18 2.81 5.91
CA GLY A 5 -6.80 2.69 6.39
C GLY A 5 -5.88 3.53 5.50
N VAL A 6 -5.03 4.36 6.09
CA VAL A 6 -4.09 5.21 5.34
C VAL A 6 -2.68 4.92 5.83
N LEU A 7 -1.76 4.66 4.90
CA LEU A 7 -0.35 4.42 5.16
C LEU A 7 0.53 5.07 4.08
N SER A 8 1.84 5.11 4.32
CA SER A 8 2.84 5.68 3.40
C SER A 8 4.22 5.14 3.78
N ASP A 9 5.22 5.33 2.91
CA ASP A 9 6.64 5.17 3.22
C ASP A 9 6.97 3.80 3.82
N THR A 10 6.32 2.73 3.33
CA THR A 10 6.53 1.38 3.85
C THR A 10 7.96 0.90 3.63
N HIS A 11 8.59 1.32 2.53
CA HIS A 11 10.02 1.11 2.27
C HIS A 11 10.49 -0.36 2.37
N ILE A 12 9.59 -1.31 2.12
CA ILE A 12 9.92 -2.73 2.20
C ILE A 12 10.69 -3.13 0.94
N THR A 13 11.91 -3.65 1.14
CA THR A 13 12.83 -3.93 0.03
C THR A 13 12.77 -5.36 -0.48
N SER A 14 12.10 -6.26 0.25
CA SER A 14 12.07 -7.68 -0.10
C SER A 14 10.77 -8.38 0.33
N PRO A 15 10.33 -9.43 -0.38
CA PRO A 15 9.18 -10.24 0.04
C PRO A 15 9.37 -11.01 1.35
N LYS A 16 10.59 -11.04 1.90
CA LYS A 16 10.89 -11.68 3.20
C LYS A 16 10.54 -10.79 4.39
N GLU A 17 10.41 -9.49 4.13
CA GLU A 17 9.99 -8.50 5.10
C GLU A 17 8.46 -8.38 5.07
N SER A 18 7.85 -8.38 6.25
CA SER A 18 6.41 -8.23 6.41
C SER A 18 6.09 -6.88 7.03
N LEU A 19 4.94 -6.32 6.65
CA LEU A 19 4.33 -5.27 7.44
C LEU A 19 4.10 -5.77 8.89
N PRO A 20 4.09 -4.87 9.89
CA PRO A 20 3.83 -5.25 11.27
C PRO A 20 2.51 -6.02 11.39
N PRO A 21 2.47 -7.17 12.10
CA PRO A 21 1.25 -7.97 12.23
C PRO A 21 0.03 -7.18 12.74
N GLN A 22 0.26 -6.26 13.69
CA GLN A 22 -0.80 -5.40 14.23
C GLN A 22 -1.40 -4.47 13.16
N LEU A 23 -0.59 -4.01 12.20
CA LEU A 23 -1.10 -3.21 11.09
C LEU A 23 -2.00 -4.06 10.20
N LEU A 24 -1.59 -5.29 9.90
CA LEU A 24 -2.39 -6.22 9.08
C LEU A 24 -3.73 -6.56 9.76
N GLU A 25 -3.73 -6.77 11.08
CA GLU A 25 -4.94 -7.04 11.87
C GLU A 25 -5.92 -5.86 11.84
N GLU A 26 -5.44 -4.63 12.07
CA GLU A 26 -6.29 -3.44 12.02
C GLU A 26 -6.83 -3.18 10.60
N PHE A 27 -5.99 -3.36 9.58
CA PHE A 27 -6.35 -3.13 8.18
C PHE A 27 -7.26 -4.24 7.62
N ALA A 28 -7.35 -5.41 8.25
CA ALA A 28 -8.36 -6.42 7.89
C ALA A 28 -9.80 -5.96 8.19
N SER A 29 -9.99 -4.91 8.99
CA SER A 29 -11.29 -4.37 9.37
C SER A 29 -11.72 -3.12 8.58
N VAL A 30 -10.89 -2.64 7.63
CA VAL A 30 -11.19 -1.44 6.83
C VAL A 30 -11.84 -1.80 5.49
N ASP A 31 -12.59 -0.86 4.91
CA ASP A 31 -13.23 -1.04 3.60
C ASP A 31 -12.30 -0.68 2.44
N LEU A 32 -11.34 0.22 2.71
CA LEU A 32 -10.40 0.78 1.72
C LEU A 32 -9.05 1.07 2.37
N ILE A 33 -7.98 0.78 1.63
CA ILE A 33 -6.59 1.09 2.01
C ILE A 33 -6.03 2.10 1.01
N LEU A 34 -5.50 3.20 1.52
CA LEU A 34 -4.78 4.23 0.76
C LEU A 34 -3.30 4.21 1.10
N HIS A 35 -2.43 4.10 0.09
CA HIS A 35 -0.98 4.20 0.26
C HIS A 35 -0.43 5.43 -0.46
N ALA A 36 0.19 6.35 0.28
CA ALA A 36 0.59 7.66 -0.26
C ALA A 36 1.94 7.67 -1.01
N GLY A 37 2.62 6.53 -1.14
CA GLY A 37 3.82 6.36 -1.96
C GLY A 37 4.95 5.69 -1.21
N ASP A 38 6.05 5.44 -1.92
CA ASP A 38 7.27 4.81 -1.40
C ASP A 38 7.06 3.40 -0.83
N TRP A 39 6.49 2.55 -1.69
CA TRP A 39 6.37 1.11 -1.50
C TRP A 39 7.73 0.42 -1.55
N VAL A 40 8.63 0.94 -2.39
CA VAL A 40 9.94 0.39 -2.80
C VAL A 40 9.84 -0.88 -3.63
N ASP A 41 9.03 -1.85 -3.21
CA ASP A 41 8.70 -3.06 -3.95
C ASP A 41 7.20 -3.36 -3.96
N GLN A 42 6.75 -4.07 -4.99
CA GLN A 42 5.34 -4.47 -5.13
C GLN A 42 4.89 -5.51 -4.08
N CYS A 43 5.80 -6.10 -3.31
CA CYS A 43 5.45 -7.05 -2.25
C CYS A 43 4.51 -6.46 -1.19
N VAL A 44 4.59 -5.16 -0.93
CA VAL A 44 3.69 -4.45 0.00
C VAL A 44 2.25 -4.50 -0.51
N LEU A 45 2.05 -4.28 -1.81
CA LEU A 45 0.74 -4.37 -2.45
C LEU A 45 0.15 -5.78 -2.30
N GLU A 46 0.98 -6.82 -2.47
CA GLU A 46 0.55 -8.22 -2.31
C GLU A 46 0.19 -8.57 -0.86
N GLN A 47 0.79 -7.90 0.14
CA GLN A 47 0.42 -8.05 1.55
C GLN A 47 -0.91 -7.35 1.89
N LEU A 48 -1.21 -6.21 1.25
CA LEU A 48 -2.40 -5.39 1.55
C LEU A 48 -3.66 -5.82 0.77
N ARG A 49 -3.50 -6.27 -0.48
CA ARG A 49 -4.60 -6.69 -1.38
C ARG A 49 -5.58 -7.70 -0.76
N PRO A 50 -5.14 -8.70 0.03
CA PRO A 50 -6.05 -9.64 0.67
C PRO A 50 -6.92 -9.02 1.77
N LEU A 51 -6.52 -7.87 2.33
CA LEU A 51 -7.19 -7.26 3.48
C LEU A 51 -8.39 -6.41 3.06
N ALA A 52 -8.22 -5.58 2.03
CA ALA A 52 -9.26 -4.71 1.49
C ALA A 52 -8.89 -4.21 0.09
N ARG A 53 -9.77 -3.40 -0.53
CA ARG A 53 -9.44 -2.68 -1.76
C ARG A 53 -8.24 -1.75 -1.47
N VAL A 54 -7.21 -1.80 -2.31
CA VAL A 54 -6.02 -0.96 -2.19
C VAL A 54 -5.99 0.06 -3.33
N ILE A 55 -5.75 1.32 -2.98
CA ILE A 55 -5.45 2.40 -3.91
C ILE A 55 -4.17 3.07 -3.43
N GLY A 56 -3.31 3.46 -4.36
CA GLY A 56 -2.18 4.31 -3.99
C GLY A 56 -1.50 4.90 -5.19
N VAL A 57 -0.43 5.63 -4.90
CA VAL A 57 0.38 6.36 -5.87
C VAL A 57 1.84 5.93 -5.78
N ARG A 58 2.63 6.23 -6.80
CA ARG A 58 4.09 6.02 -6.79
C ARG A 58 4.80 7.17 -6.10
N GLY A 59 5.75 6.85 -5.23
CA GLY A 59 6.71 7.77 -4.62
C GLY A 59 8.05 7.82 -5.37
N ASN A 60 8.97 8.65 -4.89
CA ASN A 60 10.27 8.85 -5.54
C ASN A 60 11.20 7.65 -5.40
N MET A 61 11.11 6.90 -4.29
CA MET A 61 11.94 5.75 -3.98
C MET A 61 11.49 4.46 -4.67
N ASP A 62 10.30 4.48 -5.27
CA ASP A 62 9.74 3.32 -5.94
C ASP A 62 10.56 2.86 -7.15
N ASN A 63 10.70 1.54 -7.24
CA ASN A 63 11.37 0.90 -8.36
C ASN A 63 10.53 0.97 -9.66
N PRO A 64 11.12 0.73 -10.85
CA PRO A 64 10.39 0.78 -12.11
C PRO A 64 9.17 -0.14 -12.18
N GLY A 65 9.18 -1.26 -11.46
CA GLY A 65 8.04 -2.17 -11.35
C GLY A 65 6.84 -1.50 -10.70
N VAL A 66 7.02 -0.93 -9.51
CA VAL A 66 5.95 -0.17 -8.82
C VAL A 66 5.51 1.04 -9.65
N LYS A 67 6.46 1.80 -10.22
CA LYS A 67 6.14 2.97 -11.06
C LYS A 67 5.36 2.60 -12.32
N SER A 68 5.46 1.37 -12.81
CA SER A 68 4.71 0.90 -13.99
C SER A 68 3.24 0.57 -13.69
N ILE A 69 2.90 0.29 -12.42
CA ILE A 69 1.55 -0.12 -12.00
C ILE A 69 0.83 0.92 -11.14
N MET A 70 1.55 1.86 -10.54
CA MET A 70 0.99 2.94 -9.73
C MET A 70 1.06 4.29 -10.46
N PRO A 71 -0.01 5.11 -10.41
CA PRO A 71 0.01 6.46 -10.97
C PRO A 71 0.78 7.45 -10.07
N GLU A 72 1.15 8.62 -10.60
CA GLU A 72 1.72 9.72 -9.78
C GLU A 72 0.68 10.44 -8.93
N LEU A 73 -0.56 10.47 -9.40
CA LEU A 73 -1.68 11.15 -8.76
C LEU A 73 -2.92 10.27 -8.89
N GLN A 74 -3.70 10.21 -7.82
CA GLN A 74 -5.00 9.57 -7.79
C GLN A 74 -5.97 10.44 -7.01
N GLU A 75 -7.05 10.83 -7.66
CA GLU A 75 -8.19 11.52 -7.05
C GLU A 75 -9.30 10.50 -6.77
N LEU A 76 -10.04 10.69 -5.68
CA LEU A 76 -11.13 9.82 -5.25
C LEU A 76 -12.39 10.67 -5.06
N GLU A 77 -13.51 10.18 -5.59
CA GLU A 77 -14.84 10.78 -5.49
C GLU A 77 -15.64 10.21 -4.30
#